data_AF-A0A2S8S9G2-F1
#
_entry.id   AF-A0A2S8S9G2-F1
#
_cell.length_a   1.000
_cell.length_b   1.000
_cell.length_c   1.000
_cell.angle_alpha   90.00
_cell.angle_beta   90.00
_cell.angle_gamma   90.00
#
_symmetry.space_group_name_H-M   'P 1'
#
loop_
_entity.id
_entity.type
_entity.pdbx_description
1 polymer ?
#
loop_
_entity_poly.entity_id
_entity_poly.type
_entity_poly.pdbx_seq_one_letter_code
_entity_poly.pdbx_strand_id
1 'polypeptide(L)'
;MFTRRAFSFGLAGTALLKVPGCDGGPVANPALGVGAVDIHSHIFNGRDLPAVGFLRQVVIRDPHTPPDADMLTDAFLLLLKDIMLSGTPTATQELARLNAGAGAQGQAALAAQDRDNVATGIARFQRTSQQSFTAADRGAANRILDRLAAELAAPGLRDSLMTPEQQAGTLADLLYKTGQPGGFSAGDDRAFTLQSPFLQTIRWAGLLTRARYDLMATLDGLYGGAEHIRVFTPSLVDLGSWLLTAEDATPIAEQIEVTSAIARTYGGALVLPFVAFCPLRAVRDRAAGREPLRNVRHAVLERGFVGVKLYPPMGFRPIGNDETTGNWLPDRPADLGRKIDAELGALYAWCVAHDVPITAHANRSMGAGPDTAEHADPDYWKAVLDRPALAGLRLNLAHYGGFDETGSPAALGSSGDWEETLGDMIGSYAGVYFDLGYWTEASDPTSPDHARVIERTRQLIDRHPLALERMMYGSDWSMIGREPSHKGYLAGVERSLSGDLALAPDKLAGVMGRNAMTFLGLDRAGKQRDRVAAFHGAHPLYAEIFDP
;
A
#
# COMPACT_ATOMS: atom_id res chain seq x y z
N MET A 1 2.36 -18.21 9.73
CA MET A 1 1.31 -17.38 9.09
C MET A 1 0.83 -16.43 10.15
N PHE A 2 1.17 -15.16 10.00
CA PHE A 2 0.84 -14.14 10.99
C PHE A 2 -0.48 -13.53 10.58
N THR A 3 -1.55 -13.80 11.33
CA THR A 3 -2.62 -12.82 11.41
C THR A 3 -2.34 -11.89 12.57
N ARG A 4 -3.09 -10.80 12.55
CA ARG A 4 -3.24 -9.74 13.54
C ARG A 4 -3.69 -10.20 14.95
N ARG A 5 -3.53 -11.48 15.36
CA ARG A 5 -3.71 -11.99 16.74
C ARG A 5 -2.81 -13.20 17.04
N ALA A 6 -2.17 -13.21 18.21
CA ALA A 6 -1.04 -14.07 18.57
C ALA A 6 -1.34 -15.45 19.23
N PHE A 7 -0.34 -16.35 19.10
CA PHE A 7 0.20 -17.44 19.97
C PHE A 7 -0.59 -18.00 21.19
N SER A 8 -0.62 -19.32 21.47
CA SER A 8 0.50 -20.05 22.13
C SER A 8 0.42 -21.60 22.14
N PHE A 9 1.62 -22.20 22.11
CA PHE A 9 2.16 -23.56 22.36
C PHE A 9 1.30 -24.76 22.85
N GLY A 10 1.61 -25.93 22.26
CA GLY A 10 1.45 -27.25 22.88
C GLY A 10 1.82 -28.43 21.95
N LEU A 11 3.01 -29.01 22.13
CA LEU A 11 3.44 -30.29 21.55
C LEU A 11 2.55 -31.44 22.03
N ALA A 12 1.95 -32.22 21.12
CA ALA A 12 1.83 -33.69 21.20
C ALA A 12 0.98 -34.28 20.06
N GLY A 13 1.43 -35.40 19.50
CA GLY A 13 0.52 -36.49 19.11
C GLY A 13 0.17 -36.62 17.63
N THR A 14 0.93 -37.47 16.94
CA THR A 14 0.60 -38.11 15.68
C THR A 14 -0.78 -38.80 15.68
N ALA A 15 -1.63 -38.51 14.71
CA ALA A 15 -2.62 -39.46 14.18
C ALA A 15 -3.03 -39.07 12.74
N LEU A 16 -2.55 -39.86 11.78
CA LEU A 16 -2.96 -39.85 10.38
C LEU A 16 -4.45 -40.26 10.27
N LEU A 17 -5.29 -39.37 9.76
CA LEU A 17 -6.57 -39.74 9.14
C LEU A 17 -6.61 -39.17 7.73
N LYS A 18 -6.44 -40.07 6.75
CA LYS A 18 -6.67 -39.80 5.34
C LYS A 18 -8.17 -39.63 5.11
N VAL A 19 -8.57 -38.48 4.58
CA VAL A 19 -9.88 -38.31 3.91
C VAL A 19 -9.58 -38.07 2.42
N PRO A 20 -10.27 -38.76 1.48
CA PRO A 20 -9.91 -38.72 0.06
C PRO A 20 -10.33 -37.42 -0.63
N GLY A 21 -9.58 -37.10 -1.67
CA GLY A 21 -9.59 -35.86 -2.43
C GLY A 21 -10.91 -35.45 -3.07
N CYS A 22 -11.06 -34.13 -3.19
CA CYS A 22 -11.73 -33.49 -4.31
C CYS A 22 -10.67 -32.72 -5.09
N ASP A 23 -10.45 -33.11 -6.34
CA ASP A 23 -9.60 -32.44 -7.31
C ASP A 23 -10.10 -31.00 -7.54
N GLY A 24 -9.33 -30.03 -7.04
CA GLY A 24 -9.54 -28.62 -7.35
C GLY A 24 -9.05 -28.31 -8.75
N GLY A 25 -9.93 -28.46 -9.75
CA GLY A 25 -9.70 -27.87 -11.07
C GLY A 25 -9.58 -26.33 -10.98
N PRO A 26 -8.97 -25.67 -11.99
CA PRO A 26 -8.86 -24.22 -12.01
C PRO A 26 -10.27 -23.62 -11.98
N VAL A 27 -10.57 -22.87 -10.91
CA VAL A 27 -11.76 -22.03 -10.84
C VAL A 27 -11.63 -21.02 -11.98
N ALA A 28 -12.51 -21.11 -12.97
CA ALA A 28 -12.59 -20.12 -14.03
C ALA A 28 -13.06 -18.80 -13.39
N ASN A 29 -12.17 -17.82 -13.29
CA ASN A 29 -12.56 -16.49 -12.84
C ASN A 29 -13.46 -15.87 -13.92
N PRO A 30 -14.62 -15.30 -13.57
CA PRO A 30 -15.44 -14.60 -14.54
C PRO A 30 -14.65 -13.42 -15.10
N ALA A 31 -14.59 -13.28 -16.43
CA ALA A 31 -13.95 -12.14 -17.07
C ALA A 31 -14.54 -10.84 -16.51
N LEU A 32 -13.69 -9.96 -15.98
CA LEU A 32 -14.11 -8.63 -15.54
C LEU A 32 -14.50 -7.80 -16.76
N GLY A 33 -15.53 -6.98 -16.61
CA GLY A 33 -16.02 -6.12 -17.68
C GLY A 33 -15.02 -5.01 -18.05
N VAL A 34 -15.29 -4.36 -19.19
CA VAL A 34 -14.57 -3.15 -19.63
C VAL A 34 -14.65 -2.10 -18.52
N GLY A 35 -13.50 -1.74 -17.95
CA GLY A 35 -13.40 -0.70 -16.91
C GLY A 35 -13.26 -1.21 -15.48
N ALA A 36 -12.76 -2.43 -15.24
CA ALA A 36 -12.31 -2.82 -13.91
C ALA A 36 -11.16 -1.92 -13.41
N VAL A 37 -11.24 -1.52 -12.13
CA VAL A 37 -10.38 -0.51 -11.51
C VAL A 37 -9.77 -1.07 -10.24
N ASP A 38 -8.46 -0.96 -10.12
CA ASP A 38 -7.78 -0.99 -8.84
C ASP A 38 -7.69 0.45 -8.31
N ILE A 39 -8.61 0.79 -7.40
CA ILE A 39 -8.75 2.16 -6.85
C ILE A 39 -7.66 2.52 -5.83
N HIS A 40 -6.81 1.56 -5.48
CA HIS A 40 -5.82 1.75 -4.44
C HIS A 40 -4.61 0.86 -4.68
N SER A 41 -3.55 1.45 -5.22
CA SER A 41 -2.24 0.79 -5.34
C SER A 41 -1.13 1.79 -5.09
N HIS A 42 0.11 1.31 -5.00
CA HIS A 42 1.29 2.13 -4.91
C HIS A 42 2.38 1.62 -5.88
N ILE A 43 3.17 2.55 -6.41
CA ILE A 43 4.32 2.22 -7.28
C ILE A 43 5.60 2.95 -6.84
N PHE A 44 5.65 3.43 -5.59
CA PHE A 44 6.83 4.10 -5.07
C PHE A 44 8.02 3.14 -4.96
N ASN A 45 9.23 3.68 -5.07
CA ASN A 45 10.46 2.92 -4.81
C ASN A 45 11.10 3.36 -3.48
N GLY A 46 12.21 2.72 -3.12
CA GLY A 46 12.89 2.95 -1.84
C GLY A 46 13.41 4.37 -1.63
N ARG A 47 13.52 5.20 -2.68
CA ARG A 47 13.94 6.61 -2.56
C ARG A 47 12.78 7.55 -2.26
N ASP A 48 11.54 7.13 -2.41
CA ASP A 48 10.37 8.01 -2.24
C ASP A 48 9.96 8.20 -0.80
N LEU A 49 10.50 7.33 0.05
CA LEU A 49 10.13 7.20 1.42
C LEU A 49 11.30 7.57 2.32
N PRO A 50 11.03 8.19 3.48
CA PRO A 50 12.01 8.28 4.55
C PRO A 50 12.32 6.86 5.06
N ALA A 51 13.25 6.13 4.43
CA ALA A 51 13.33 4.67 4.50
C ALA A 51 13.35 4.11 5.92
N VAL A 52 14.23 4.58 6.81
CA VAL A 52 14.23 4.12 8.22
C VAL A 52 12.94 4.48 8.94
N GLY A 53 12.46 5.72 8.78
CA GLY A 53 11.23 6.18 9.40
C GLY A 53 10.03 5.35 8.95
N PHE A 54 9.91 5.09 7.66
CA PHE A 54 8.89 4.26 7.03
C PHE A 54 8.98 2.81 7.51
N LEU A 55 10.16 2.18 7.45
CA LEU A 55 10.36 0.80 7.89
C LEU A 55 10.06 0.63 9.39
N ARG A 56 10.40 1.61 10.24
CA ARG A 56 9.99 1.63 11.66
C ARG A 56 8.47 1.64 11.84
N GLN A 57 7.71 2.14 10.89
CA GLN A 57 6.25 2.10 10.99
C GLN A 57 5.67 0.83 10.37
N VAL A 58 6.16 0.43 9.18
CA VAL A 58 5.66 -0.76 8.45
C VAL A 58 6.03 -2.06 9.14
N VAL A 59 7.28 -2.19 9.61
CA VAL A 59 7.85 -3.46 10.10
C VAL A 59 7.70 -3.57 11.62
N ILE A 60 7.84 -2.46 12.36
CA ILE A 60 7.90 -2.48 13.82
C ILE A 60 6.56 -2.22 14.51
N ARG A 61 5.72 -1.35 13.94
CA ARG A 61 4.50 -0.87 14.60
C ARG A 61 3.21 -1.46 14.04
N ASP A 62 3.24 -2.69 13.54
CA ASP A 62 1.99 -3.43 13.29
C ASP A 62 1.30 -3.69 14.64
N PRO A 63 0.17 -3.03 14.95
CA PRO A 63 -0.42 -3.04 16.29
C PRO A 63 -1.06 -4.37 16.69
N HIS A 64 -1.06 -5.34 15.78
CA HIS A 64 -1.92 -6.49 15.91
C HIS A 64 -1.19 -7.82 16.14
N THR A 65 0.13 -7.88 15.96
CA THR A 65 0.94 -9.04 16.37
C THR A 65 2.29 -8.51 16.79
N PRO A 66 2.90 -8.94 17.91
CA PRO A 66 4.30 -8.62 18.15
C PRO A 66 5.07 -9.26 16.98
N PRO A 67 5.60 -8.47 16.04
CA PRO A 67 6.31 -9.07 14.94
C PRO A 67 7.54 -9.77 15.53
N ASP A 68 8.04 -10.74 14.80
CA ASP A 68 9.21 -11.50 15.17
C ASP A 68 10.29 -10.59 15.80
N ALA A 69 10.77 -10.94 17.00
CA ALA A 69 11.61 -10.07 17.81
C ALA A 69 12.89 -9.61 17.07
N ASP A 70 13.37 -10.40 16.11
CA ASP A 70 14.49 -10.00 15.25
C ASP A 70 14.07 -8.99 14.16
N MET A 71 12.86 -9.09 13.62
CA MET A 71 12.29 -8.10 12.68
C MET A 71 12.00 -6.75 13.35
N LEU A 72 11.94 -6.73 14.69
CA LEU A 72 11.79 -5.53 15.51
C LEU A 72 13.09 -4.75 15.74
N THR A 73 14.23 -5.25 15.27
CA THR A 73 15.51 -4.64 15.58
C THR A 73 15.87 -3.51 14.60
N ASP A 74 16.51 -2.47 15.11
CA ASP A 74 17.14 -1.44 14.26
C ASP A 74 18.13 -2.06 13.26
N ALA A 75 18.76 -3.18 13.61
CA ALA A 75 19.64 -3.94 12.71
C ALA A 75 18.90 -4.45 11.47
N PHE A 76 17.70 -5.03 11.61
CA PHE A 76 16.91 -5.47 10.47
C PHE A 76 16.44 -4.29 9.61
N LEU A 77 16.01 -3.19 10.22
CA LEU A 77 15.63 -1.99 9.49
C LEU A 77 16.79 -1.42 8.66
N LEU A 78 17.99 -1.42 9.23
CA LEU A 78 19.19 -0.96 8.52
C LEU A 78 19.55 -1.88 7.34
N LEU A 79 19.38 -3.19 7.49
CA LEU A 79 19.52 -4.14 6.37
C LEU A 79 18.53 -3.83 5.25
N LEU A 80 17.24 -3.69 5.57
CA LEU A 80 16.21 -3.38 4.57
C LEU A 80 16.46 -2.02 3.90
N LYS A 81 16.84 -0.99 4.67
CA LYS A 81 17.22 0.32 4.15
C LYS A 81 18.42 0.23 3.19
N ASP A 82 19.46 -0.52 3.55
CA ASP A 82 20.63 -0.70 2.69
C ASP A 82 20.28 -1.43 1.39
N ILE A 83 19.33 -2.37 1.41
CA ILE A 83 18.77 -3.01 0.21
C ILE A 83 17.94 -2.00 -0.62
N MET A 84 16.93 -1.36 -0.02
CA MET A 84 16.00 -0.43 -0.67
C MET A 84 16.68 0.74 -1.37
N LEU A 85 17.89 1.10 -0.97
CA LEU A 85 18.68 2.19 -1.55
C LEU A 85 19.83 1.70 -2.45
N SER A 86 19.99 0.39 -2.63
CA SER A 86 21.01 -0.20 -3.49
C SER A 86 20.51 -0.30 -4.92
N GLY A 87 21.18 0.41 -5.84
CA GLY A 87 20.83 0.39 -7.27
C GLY A 87 19.50 1.05 -7.63
N THR A 88 18.76 1.58 -6.65
CA THR A 88 17.46 2.23 -6.85
C THR A 88 17.62 3.52 -7.67
N PRO A 89 16.91 3.67 -8.79
CA PRO A 89 17.05 4.84 -9.64
C PRO A 89 16.42 6.09 -9.02
N THR A 90 16.97 7.26 -9.33
CA THR A 90 16.38 8.56 -8.97
C THR A 90 15.30 8.96 -9.96
N ALA A 91 14.40 9.87 -9.57
CA ALA A 91 13.38 10.40 -10.47
C ALA A 91 13.99 10.98 -11.77
N THR A 92 15.12 11.68 -11.67
CA THR A 92 15.86 12.20 -12.84
C THR A 92 16.34 11.09 -13.78
N GLN A 93 16.88 9.99 -13.25
CA GLN A 93 17.32 8.85 -14.06
C GLN A 93 16.14 8.17 -14.75
N GLU A 94 15.02 8.02 -14.04
CA GLU A 94 13.78 7.45 -14.60
C GLU A 94 13.19 8.32 -15.70
N LEU A 95 13.08 9.64 -15.48
CA LEU A 95 12.59 10.58 -16.48
C LEU A 95 13.47 10.58 -17.74
N ALA A 96 14.80 10.53 -17.59
CA ALA A 96 15.71 10.42 -18.73
C ALA A 96 15.46 9.13 -19.53
N ARG A 97 15.24 8.00 -18.84
CA ARG A 97 14.93 6.71 -19.45
C ARG A 97 13.59 6.74 -20.19
N LEU A 98 12.55 7.32 -19.59
CA LEU A 98 11.22 7.45 -20.22
C LEU A 98 11.24 8.37 -21.44
N ASN A 99 11.96 9.49 -21.36
CA ASN A 99 12.12 10.42 -22.49
C ASN A 99 12.91 9.79 -23.66
N ALA A 100 13.78 8.82 -23.37
CA ALA A 100 14.45 8.02 -24.39
C ALA A 100 13.56 6.91 -24.99
N GLY A 101 12.30 6.80 -24.58
CA GLY A 101 11.35 5.80 -25.08
C GLY A 101 11.60 4.38 -24.56
N ALA A 102 12.35 4.22 -23.46
CA ALA A 102 12.59 2.91 -22.89
C ALA A 102 11.35 2.39 -22.16
N GLY A 103 10.89 1.20 -22.56
CA GLY A 103 9.80 0.48 -21.89
C GLY A 103 10.26 -0.29 -20.66
N ALA A 104 9.38 -1.17 -20.17
CA ALA A 104 9.62 -2.02 -19.02
C ALA A 104 10.72 -3.04 -19.31
N GLN A 105 11.53 -3.37 -18.29
CA GLN A 105 12.49 -4.46 -18.38
C GLN A 105 11.76 -5.81 -18.33
N GLY A 106 12.30 -6.81 -19.03
CA GLY A 106 11.77 -8.17 -18.96
C GLY A 106 11.90 -8.78 -17.56
N GLN A 107 10.96 -9.65 -17.18
CA GLN A 107 10.90 -10.24 -15.83
C GLN A 107 12.20 -10.91 -15.38
N ALA A 108 12.92 -11.59 -16.29
CA ALA A 108 14.20 -12.22 -15.97
C ALA A 108 15.29 -11.19 -15.63
N ALA A 109 15.29 -10.04 -16.33
CA ALA A 109 16.24 -8.96 -16.08
C ALA A 109 15.93 -8.26 -14.75
N LEU A 110 14.64 -8.05 -14.44
CA LEU A 110 14.20 -7.51 -13.15
C LEU A 110 14.54 -8.45 -11.99
N ALA A 111 14.33 -9.75 -12.14
CA ALA A 111 14.70 -10.72 -11.11
C ALA A 111 16.22 -10.76 -10.86
N ALA A 112 17.03 -10.64 -11.92
CA ALA A 112 18.48 -10.51 -11.78
C ALA A 112 18.87 -9.21 -11.08
N GLN A 113 18.23 -8.08 -11.44
CA GLN A 113 18.46 -6.79 -10.79
C GLN A 113 18.11 -6.82 -9.30
N ASP A 114 16.94 -7.35 -8.94
CA ASP A 114 16.51 -7.45 -7.54
C ASP A 114 17.53 -8.27 -6.73
N ARG A 115 17.98 -9.40 -7.28
CA ARG A 115 18.99 -10.25 -6.66
C ARG A 115 20.30 -9.50 -6.46
N ASP A 116 20.80 -8.82 -7.50
CA ASP A 116 22.08 -8.12 -7.46
C ASP A 116 22.03 -6.92 -6.48
N ASN A 117 20.90 -6.21 -6.42
CA ASN A 117 20.65 -5.13 -5.47
C ASN A 117 20.54 -5.64 -4.02
N VAL A 118 19.86 -6.77 -3.80
CA VAL A 118 19.80 -7.44 -2.49
C VAL A 118 21.18 -7.88 -2.04
N ALA A 119 21.98 -8.50 -2.91
CA ALA A 119 23.36 -8.87 -2.61
C ALA A 119 24.19 -7.63 -2.20
N THR A 120 24.06 -6.54 -2.96
CA THR A 120 24.75 -5.27 -2.67
C THR A 120 24.34 -4.70 -1.31
N GLY A 121 23.05 -4.73 -0.98
CA GLY A 121 22.52 -4.25 0.30
C GLY A 121 23.01 -5.10 1.48
N ILE A 122 22.99 -6.43 1.37
CA ILE A 122 23.50 -7.35 2.40
C ILE A 122 25.01 -7.10 2.63
N ALA A 123 25.82 -7.00 1.56
CA ALA A 123 27.25 -6.76 1.68
C ALA A 123 27.57 -5.40 2.31
N ARG A 124 26.78 -4.37 2.01
CA ARG A 124 26.89 -3.04 2.65
C ARG A 124 26.58 -3.15 4.14
N PHE A 125 25.46 -3.77 4.50
CA PHE A 125 25.05 -3.96 5.89
C PHE A 125 26.10 -4.73 6.70
N GLN A 126 26.68 -5.79 6.14
CA GLN A 126 27.77 -6.56 6.75
C GLN A 126 28.99 -5.68 7.06
N ARG A 127 29.45 -4.86 6.11
CA ARG A 127 30.59 -3.96 6.33
C ARG A 127 30.30 -2.89 7.36
N THR A 128 29.16 -2.21 7.25
CA THR A 128 28.79 -1.13 8.16
C THR A 128 28.59 -1.65 9.58
N SER A 129 27.97 -2.81 9.75
CA SER A 129 27.83 -3.41 11.08
C SER A 129 29.19 -3.76 11.70
N GLN A 130 30.15 -4.28 10.93
CA GLN A 130 31.48 -4.57 11.47
C GLN A 130 32.27 -3.30 11.85
N GLN A 131 32.17 -2.24 11.05
CA GLN A 131 33.01 -1.05 11.18
C GLN A 131 32.45 0.01 12.15
N SER A 132 31.12 0.18 12.19
CA SER A 132 30.50 1.39 12.75
C SER A 132 29.55 1.13 13.91
N PHE A 133 29.16 -0.13 14.17
CA PHE A 133 28.18 -0.45 15.20
C PHE A 133 28.83 -0.61 16.58
N THR A 134 28.05 -0.33 17.64
CA THR A 134 28.44 -0.69 19.00
C THR A 134 28.52 -2.21 19.17
N ALA A 135 29.11 -2.70 20.27
CA ALA A 135 29.18 -4.15 20.50
C ALA A 135 27.78 -4.81 20.57
N ALA A 136 26.79 -4.14 21.16
CA ALA A 136 25.42 -4.62 21.25
C ALA A 136 24.75 -4.66 19.87
N ASP A 137 24.88 -3.59 19.10
CA ASP A 137 24.31 -3.48 17.75
C ASP A 137 24.95 -4.49 16.79
N ARG A 138 26.25 -4.76 16.92
CA ARG A 138 26.94 -5.84 16.19
C ARG A 138 26.35 -7.20 16.51
N GLY A 139 26.01 -7.47 17.77
CA GLY A 139 25.33 -8.70 18.18
C GLY A 139 23.98 -8.85 17.49
N ALA A 140 23.19 -7.79 17.41
CA ALA A 140 21.91 -7.80 16.69
C ALA A 140 22.10 -8.02 15.18
N ALA A 141 23.02 -7.29 14.55
CA ALA A 141 23.32 -7.45 13.13
C ALA A 141 23.78 -8.88 12.79
N ASN A 142 24.60 -9.49 13.66
CA ASN A 142 25.02 -10.87 13.49
C ASN A 142 23.82 -11.83 13.58
N ARG A 143 22.90 -11.67 14.54
CA ARG A 143 21.71 -12.52 14.62
C ARG A 143 20.87 -12.47 13.34
N ILE A 144 20.67 -11.28 12.76
CA ILE A 144 19.93 -11.13 11.50
C ILE A 144 20.60 -11.89 10.34
N LEU A 145 21.92 -11.77 10.22
CA LEU A 145 22.68 -12.44 9.17
C LEU A 145 22.76 -13.96 9.38
N ASP A 146 22.89 -14.42 10.63
CA ASP A 146 22.88 -15.85 10.98
C ASP A 146 21.51 -16.46 10.66
N ARG A 147 20.44 -15.76 11.01
CA ARG A 147 19.07 -16.17 10.68
C ARG A 147 18.85 -16.26 9.17
N LEU A 148 19.27 -15.23 8.42
CA LEU A 148 19.16 -15.23 6.97
C LEU A 148 19.88 -16.44 6.35
N ALA A 149 21.10 -16.72 6.81
CA ALA A 149 21.85 -17.89 6.38
C ALA A 149 21.15 -19.20 6.77
N ALA A 150 20.59 -19.30 7.98
CA ALA A 150 19.90 -20.49 8.47
C ALA A 150 18.59 -20.77 7.71
N GLU A 151 17.73 -19.77 7.49
CA GLU A 151 16.48 -19.92 6.74
C GLU A 151 16.71 -20.24 5.25
N LEU A 152 17.89 -19.88 4.71
CA LEU A 152 18.34 -20.26 3.38
C LEU A 152 19.14 -21.58 3.34
N ALA A 153 19.14 -22.34 4.45
CA ALA A 153 19.86 -23.61 4.60
C ALA A 153 21.38 -23.51 4.31
N ALA A 154 21.98 -22.37 4.64
CA ALA A 154 23.41 -22.08 4.49
C ALA A 154 24.07 -21.57 5.80
N PRO A 155 23.82 -22.15 6.99
CA PRO A 155 24.26 -21.59 8.28
C PRO A 155 25.78 -21.43 8.41
N GLY A 156 26.59 -22.28 7.75
CA GLY A 156 28.06 -22.19 7.77
C GLY A 156 28.66 -21.16 6.80
N LEU A 157 27.83 -20.46 6.02
CA LEU A 157 28.32 -19.49 5.02
C LEU A 157 29.08 -18.33 5.67
N ARG A 158 28.68 -17.93 6.88
CA ARG A 158 29.28 -16.78 7.57
C ARG A 158 30.67 -17.06 8.15
N ASP A 159 30.93 -18.31 8.51
CA ASP A 159 32.24 -18.78 9.00
C ASP A 159 33.19 -19.18 7.85
N SER A 160 32.74 -19.04 6.61
CA SER A 160 33.56 -19.34 5.43
C SER A 160 34.64 -18.27 5.21
N LEU A 161 35.67 -18.63 4.44
CA LEU A 161 36.73 -17.71 3.99
C LEU A 161 36.27 -16.72 2.91
N MET A 162 34.98 -16.68 2.59
CA MET A 162 34.41 -15.78 1.58
C MET A 162 34.41 -14.33 2.05
N THR A 163 34.60 -13.39 1.12
CA THR A 163 34.41 -11.96 1.41
C THR A 163 32.93 -11.66 1.68
N PRO A 164 32.59 -10.53 2.34
CA PRO A 164 31.20 -10.12 2.51
C PRO A 164 30.40 -10.10 1.20
N GLU A 165 31.01 -9.65 0.09
CA GLU A 165 30.37 -9.62 -1.22
C GLU A 165 30.07 -11.03 -1.76
N GLN A 166 30.98 -11.99 -1.56
CA GLN A 166 30.79 -13.39 -1.97
C GLN A 166 29.73 -14.08 -1.11
N GLN A 167 29.72 -13.83 0.21
CA GLN A 167 28.69 -14.33 1.11
C GLN A 167 27.31 -13.76 0.72
N ALA A 168 27.22 -12.45 0.55
CA ALA A 168 25.99 -11.76 0.17
C ALA A 168 25.47 -12.21 -1.20
N GLY A 169 26.35 -12.39 -2.19
CA GLY A 169 26.00 -12.94 -3.49
C GLY A 169 25.40 -14.34 -3.38
N THR A 170 26.01 -15.21 -2.56
CA THR A 170 25.50 -16.57 -2.31
C THR A 170 24.13 -16.54 -1.62
N LEU A 171 23.94 -15.69 -0.59
CA LEU A 171 22.66 -15.53 0.09
C LEU A 171 21.56 -15.02 -0.86
N ALA A 172 21.87 -14.02 -1.68
CA ALA A 172 20.94 -13.48 -2.66
C ALA A 172 20.61 -14.53 -3.74
N ASP A 173 21.61 -15.24 -4.27
CA ASP A 173 21.37 -16.35 -5.20
C ASP A 173 20.42 -17.36 -4.57
N LEU A 174 20.65 -17.81 -3.33
CA LEU A 174 19.75 -18.75 -2.63
C LEU A 174 18.35 -18.18 -2.40
N LEU A 175 18.23 -16.91 -2.02
CA LEU A 175 16.94 -16.24 -1.81
C LEU A 175 16.07 -16.22 -3.08
N TYR A 176 16.73 -16.13 -4.24
CA TYR A 176 16.10 -16.10 -5.57
C TYR A 176 16.24 -17.43 -6.34
N LYS A 177 16.88 -18.46 -5.76
CA LYS A 177 17.11 -19.77 -6.38
C LYS A 177 15.81 -20.55 -6.41
N THR A 178 15.23 -20.64 -7.61
CA THR A 178 14.05 -21.46 -7.95
C THR A 178 12.84 -21.26 -7.03
N GLY A 179 12.09 -20.22 -7.35
CA GLY A 179 10.67 -20.04 -7.07
C GLY A 179 10.02 -19.23 -8.21
N GLN A 180 10.08 -19.74 -9.44
CA GLN A 180 9.26 -19.26 -10.58
C GLN A 180 7.82 -19.81 -10.43
N PRO A 181 6.83 -19.18 -11.08
CA PRO A 181 5.55 -18.75 -10.52
C PRO A 181 4.48 -19.84 -10.50
N GLY A 182 3.65 -19.87 -9.44
CA GLY A 182 2.28 -20.41 -9.55
C GLY A 182 2.10 -21.94 -9.62
N GLY A 183 3.01 -22.76 -9.09
CA GLY A 183 2.81 -24.22 -9.04
C GLY A 183 2.64 -24.76 -7.63
N PHE A 184 1.41 -24.86 -7.12
CA PHE A 184 1.11 -25.69 -5.95
C PHE A 184 1.37 -27.16 -6.30
N SER A 185 2.48 -27.72 -5.85
CA SER A 185 2.74 -29.16 -5.88
C SER A 185 2.81 -29.64 -4.45
N ALA A 186 1.80 -30.39 -4.00
CA ALA A 186 1.77 -30.96 -2.67
C ALA A 186 2.88 -32.02 -2.52
N GLY A 187 3.66 -31.94 -1.44
CA GLY A 187 4.54 -33.04 -0.99
C GLY A 187 6.06 -32.86 -1.13
N ASP A 188 6.56 -31.66 -1.41
CA ASP A 188 8.01 -31.39 -1.35
C ASP A 188 8.34 -30.61 -0.06
N ASP A 189 9.26 -31.12 0.78
CA ASP A 189 9.69 -30.49 2.05
C ASP A 189 10.38 -29.11 1.83
N ARG A 190 10.50 -28.67 0.57
CA ARG A 190 10.90 -27.32 0.14
C ARG A 190 9.74 -26.31 0.04
N ALA A 191 8.52 -26.70 0.41
CA ALA A 191 7.38 -25.79 0.54
C ALA A 191 7.58 -24.66 1.60
N PHE A 192 8.65 -24.73 2.41
CA PHE A 192 9.00 -23.75 3.44
C PHE A 192 9.59 -22.42 2.89
N THR A 193 10.18 -22.40 1.70
CA THR A 193 10.87 -21.20 1.16
C THR A 193 9.91 -20.13 0.60
N LEU A 194 8.63 -20.47 0.47
CA LEU A 194 7.55 -19.58 0.02
C LEU A 194 6.74 -18.98 1.18
N GLN A 195 7.02 -19.32 2.44
CA GLN A 195 6.18 -18.88 3.56
C GLN A 195 6.91 -18.10 4.66
N SER A 196 8.24 -17.93 4.57
CA SER A 196 8.97 -17.10 5.54
C SER A 196 8.65 -15.62 5.34
N PRO A 197 8.01 -14.96 6.33
CA PRO A 197 7.73 -13.52 6.25
C PRO A 197 9.01 -12.70 6.37
N PHE A 198 10.04 -13.24 7.04
CA PHE A 198 11.37 -12.63 7.12
C PHE A 198 12.03 -12.58 5.73
N LEU A 199 12.12 -13.71 5.03
CA LEU A 199 12.68 -13.74 3.68
C LEU A 199 11.83 -12.97 2.67
N GLN A 200 10.49 -13.04 2.79
CA GLN A 200 9.60 -12.28 1.92
C GLN A 200 9.75 -10.76 2.12
N THR A 201 9.97 -10.30 3.36
CA THR A 201 10.24 -8.87 3.64
C THR A 201 11.57 -8.42 2.99
N ILE A 202 12.59 -9.28 2.94
CA ILE A 202 13.84 -9.00 2.23
C ILE A 202 13.61 -8.94 0.71
N ARG A 203 12.82 -9.87 0.14
CA ARG A 203 12.42 -9.82 -1.28
C ARG A 203 11.62 -8.56 -1.61
N TRP A 204 10.73 -8.14 -0.71
CA TRP A 204 9.97 -6.90 -0.83
C TRP A 204 10.88 -5.67 -0.83
N ALA A 205 11.88 -5.60 0.05
CA ALA A 205 12.90 -4.55 -0.02
C ALA A 205 13.64 -4.56 -1.37
N GLY A 206 13.91 -5.74 -1.94
CA GLY A 206 14.43 -5.91 -3.30
C GLY A 206 13.50 -5.38 -4.39
N LEU A 207 12.20 -5.68 -4.32
CA LEU A 207 11.17 -5.15 -5.23
C LEU A 207 11.19 -3.62 -5.25
N LEU A 208 11.31 -2.98 -4.08
CA LEU A 208 11.35 -1.52 -3.94
C LEU A 208 12.64 -0.88 -4.50
N THR A 209 13.59 -1.65 -5.02
CA THR A 209 14.77 -1.11 -5.73
C THR A 209 14.51 -0.81 -7.21
N ARG A 210 13.37 -1.25 -7.75
CA ARG A 210 13.02 -1.08 -9.17
C ARG A 210 12.64 0.37 -9.50
N ALA A 211 12.70 0.71 -10.79
CA ALA A 211 12.07 1.94 -11.29
C ALA A 211 10.54 1.84 -11.16
N ARG A 212 9.85 2.96 -10.95
CA ARG A 212 8.38 3.02 -10.87
C ARG A 212 7.69 2.52 -12.12
N TYR A 213 8.27 2.75 -13.30
CA TYR A 213 7.73 2.19 -14.55
C TYR A 213 7.76 0.66 -14.53
N ASP A 214 8.85 0.06 -14.02
CA ASP A 214 8.98 -1.38 -13.90
C ASP A 214 8.09 -1.94 -12.76
N LEU A 215 7.86 -1.16 -11.69
CA LEU A 215 6.87 -1.47 -10.65
C LEU A 215 5.45 -1.47 -11.24
N MET A 216 5.07 -0.44 -11.99
CA MET A 216 3.78 -0.37 -12.69
C MET A 216 3.61 -1.57 -13.63
N ALA A 217 4.64 -1.92 -14.41
CA ALA A 217 4.60 -3.10 -15.27
C ALA A 217 4.49 -4.42 -14.50
N THR A 218 5.05 -4.49 -13.30
CA THR A 218 4.93 -5.67 -12.42
C THR A 218 3.52 -5.78 -11.86
N LEU A 219 2.91 -4.67 -11.42
CA LEU A 219 1.51 -4.60 -10.98
C LEU A 219 0.56 -5.04 -12.11
N ASP A 220 0.70 -4.43 -13.27
CA ASP A 220 -0.11 -4.75 -14.45
C ASP A 220 0.08 -6.22 -14.89
N GLY A 221 1.30 -6.74 -14.85
CA GLY A 221 1.55 -8.16 -15.14
C GLY A 221 0.98 -9.14 -14.11
N LEU A 222 0.61 -8.68 -12.91
CA LEU A 222 -0.02 -9.49 -11.88
C LEU A 222 -1.55 -9.42 -11.93
N TYR A 223 -2.10 -8.21 -12.06
CA TYR A 223 -3.54 -7.96 -11.88
C TYR A 223 -4.22 -7.36 -13.12
N GLY A 224 -3.45 -6.91 -14.10
CA GLY A 224 -3.96 -6.25 -15.29
C GLY A 224 -4.27 -7.21 -16.43
N GLY A 225 -4.97 -6.69 -17.43
CA GLY A 225 -5.31 -7.41 -18.65
C GLY A 225 -6.70 -7.12 -19.16
N ALA A 226 -7.00 -7.55 -20.40
CA ALA A 226 -8.27 -7.30 -21.07
C ALA A 226 -9.49 -7.80 -20.28
N GLU A 227 -9.34 -8.93 -19.58
CA GLU A 227 -10.35 -9.59 -18.75
C GLU A 227 -10.15 -9.33 -17.24
N HIS A 228 -9.20 -8.48 -16.88
CA HIS A 228 -8.85 -8.14 -15.49
C HIS A 228 -8.83 -6.61 -15.29
N ILE A 229 -7.94 -6.09 -14.44
CA ILE A 229 -7.84 -4.66 -14.18
C ILE A 229 -7.36 -3.92 -15.44
N ARG A 230 -8.07 -2.86 -15.81
CA ARG A 230 -7.74 -2.00 -16.96
C ARG A 230 -7.32 -0.60 -16.54
N VAL A 231 -7.66 -0.22 -15.31
CA VAL A 231 -7.36 1.09 -14.73
C VAL A 231 -6.70 0.91 -13.36
N PHE A 232 -5.54 1.53 -13.17
CA PHE A 232 -4.86 1.57 -11.87
C PHE A 232 -4.78 3.00 -11.38
N THR A 233 -5.05 3.22 -10.09
CA THR A 233 -4.93 4.55 -9.48
C THR A 233 -3.83 4.58 -8.42
N PRO A 234 -2.54 4.57 -8.83
CA PRO A 234 -1.45 4.58 -7.88
C PRO A 234 -1.47 5.86 -7.05
N SER A 235 -1.40 5.71 -5.73
CA SER A 235 -1.39 6.80 -4.77
C SER A 235 0.03 7.18 -4.38
N LEU A 236 0.37 8.47 -4.43
CA LEU A 236 1.57 8.97 -3.78
C LEU A 236 1.34 9.09 -2.27
N VAL A 237 2.43 9.03 -1.50
CA VAL A 237 2.42 9.25 -0.05
C VAL A 237 3.47 10.30 0.34
N ASP A 238 3.13 11.21 1.25
CA ASP A 238 4.02 12.28 1.72
C ASP A 238 4.24 12.17 3.22
N LEU A 239 5.19 11.29 3.59
CA LEU A 239 5.53 10.98 4.97
C LEU A 239 6.70 11.82 5.51
N GLY A 240 7.46 12.45 4.61
CA GLY A 240 8.77 13.03 4.94
C GLY A 240 8.74 14.23 5.88
N SER A 241 7.59 14.90 6.05
CA SER A 241 7.47 15.97 7.06
C SER A 241 7.23 15.43 8.48
N TRP A 242 6.70 14.22 8.60
CA TRP A 242 6.26 13.63 9.86
C TRP A 242 7.25 12.61 10.42
N LEU A 243 7.92 11.87 9.53
CA LEU A 243 8.88 10.84 9.93
C LEU A 243 10.29 11.42 9.96
N LEU A 244 11.05 11.05 11.00
CA LEU A 244 12.48 11.33 11.07
C LEU A 244 13.20 10.54 9.98
N THR A 245 14.05 11.21 9.21
CA THR A 245 14.89 10.57 8.19
C THR A 245 16.22 11.29 8.12
N ALA A 246 17.29 10.50 8.00
CA ALA A 246 18.61 11.02 7.65
C ALA A 246 18.84 10.97 6.12
N GLU A 247 17.92 10.33 5.40
CA GLU A 247 17.97 10.06 3.98
C GLU A 247 17.25 11.15 3.17
N ASP A 248 17.83 11.49 2.02
CA ASP A 248 17.19 12.39 1.05
C ASP A 248 16.11 11.62 0.28
N ALA A 249 14.86 11.73 0.73
CA ALA A 249 13.72 11.21 -0.01
C ALA A 249 13.43 12.07 -1.26
N THR A 250 13.01 11.42 -2.36
CA THR A 250 12.62 12.08 -3.61
C THR A 250 11.58 13.17 -3.31
N PRO A 251 11.82 14.45 -3.68
CA PRO A 251 10.84 15.51 -3.47
C PRO A 251 9.50 15.19 -4.15
N ILE A 252 8.37 15.51 -3.50
CA ILE A 252 7.02 15.22 -4.04
C ILE A 252 6.81 15.79 -5.44
N ALA A 253 7.38 16.96 -5.75
CA ALA A 253 7.32 17.54 -7.10
C ALA A 253 7.95 16.63 -8.16
N GLU A 254 9.09 16.00 -7.85
CA GLU A 254 9.75 15.05 -8.76
C GLU A 254 8.97 13.72 -8.86
N GLN A 255 8.37 13.27 -7.75
CA GLN A 255 7.49 12.09 -7.76
C GLN A 255 6.26 12.31 -8.65
N ILE A 256 5.70 13.52 -8.65
CA ILE A 256 4.59 13.92 -9.54
C ILE A 256 5.03 13.82 -11.01
N GLU A 257 6.21 14.34 -11.35
CA GLU A 257 6.68 14.37 -12.74
C GLU A 257 6.94 12.96 -13.30
N VAL A 258 7.63 12.10 -12.54
CA VAL A 258 7.87 10.71 -12.99
C VAL A 258 6.57 9.91 -13.10
N THR A 259 5.65 10.05 -12.15
CA THR A 259 4.36 9.34 -12.17
C THR A 259 3.48 9.84 -13.32
N SER A 260 3.50 11.14 -13.60
CA SER A 260 2.81 11.74 -14.74
C SER A 260 3.40 11.24 -16.08
N ALA A 261 4.72 11.10 -16.17
CA ALA A 261 5.37 10.53 -17.34
C ALA A 261 5.00 9.06 -17.56
N ILE A 262 4.97 8.26 -16.49
CA ILE A 262 4.46 6.87 -16.53
C ILE A 262 3.02 6.87 -17.04
N ALA A 263 2.14 7.71 -16.46
CA ALA A 263 0.74 7.75 -16.84
C ALA A 263 0.49 8.13 -18.31
N ARG A 264 1.36 8.93 -18.91
CA ARG A 264 1.30 9.26 -20.34
C ARG A 264 1.82 8.17 -21.27
N THR A 265 2.79 7.38 -20.81
CA THR A 265 3.60 6.50 -21.69
C THR A 265 3.35 5.02 -21.48
N TYR A 266 2.74 4.64 -20.36
CA TYR A 266 2.40 3.26 -20.06
C TYR A 266 1.22 2.82 -20.92
N GLY A 267 1.41 1.84 -21.81
CA GLY A 267 0.37 1.42 -22.75
C GLY A 267 -0.46 0.20 -22.32
N GLY A 268 -0.04 -0.51 -21.27
CA GLY A 268 -0.69 -1.77 -20.84
C GLY A 268 -2.03 -1.56 -20.12
N ALA A 269 -2.15 -0.44 -19.39
CA ALA A 269 -3.33 -0.07 -18.61
C ALA A 269 -3.43 1.45 -18.52
N LEU A 270 -4.62 1.97 -18.22
CA LEU A 270 -4.79 3.39 -17.93
C LEU A 270 -4.35 3.68 -16.49
N VAL A 271 -3.41 4.63 -16.32
CA VAL A 271 -2.88 4.99 -15.00
C VAL A 271 -3.42 6.36 -14.57
N LEU A 272 -4.22 6.37 -13.50
CA LEU A 272 -4.94 7.54 -13.00
C LEU A 272 -4.49 7.89 -11.57
N PRO A 273 -3.34 8.56 -11.40
CA PRO A 273 -2.67 8.65 -10.10
C PRO A 273 -3.35 9.63 -9.11
N PHE A 274 -3.12 9.41 -7.81
CA PHE A 274 -3.50 10.32 -6.72
C PHE A 274 -2.29 11.04 -6.13
N VAL A 275 -2.40 12.36 -5.95
CA VAL A 275 -1.29 13.18 -5.41
C VAL A 275 -1.36 13.18 -3.89
N ALA A 276 -0.21 13.05 -3.23
CA ALA A 276 -0.15 13.14 -1.78
C ALA A 276 -0.38 14.58 -1.30
N PHE A 277 -1.11 14.73 -0.19
CA PHE A 277 -1.14 15.99 0.56
C PHE A 277 -0.76 15.76 2.02
N CYS A 278 0.21 16.54 2.49
CA CYS A 278 0.67 16.54 3.87
C CYS A 278 0.37 17.90 4.52
N PRO A 279 -0.56 17.97 5.50
CA PRO A 279 -0.93 19.25 6.10
C PRO A 279 0.23 19.87 6.88
N LEU A 280 1.12 19.09 7.50
CA LEU A 280 2.32 19.64 8.15
C LEU A 280 3.28 20.28 7.13
N ARG A 281 3.45 19.69 5.94
CA ARG A 281 4.21 20.31 4.86
C ARG A 281 3.55 21.61 4.41
N ALA A 282 2.23 21.60 4.22
CA ALA A 282 1.45 22.77 3.85
C ALA A 282 1.63 23.93 4.84
N VAL A 283 1.59 23.64 6.15
CA VAL A 283 1.86 24.61 7.22
C VAL A 283 3.28 25.18 7.12
N ARG A 284 4.29 24.31 6.94
CA ARG A 284 5.70 24.72 6.79
C ARG A 284 5.93 25.54 5.53
N ASP A 285 5.27 25.18 4.43
CA ASP A 285 5.33 25.89 3.18
C ASP A 285 4.75 27.30 3.29
N ARG A 286 3.58 27.44 3.93
CA ARG A 286 3.00 28.76 4.22
C ARG A 286 3.95 29.61 5.07
N ALA A 287 4.53 29.03 6.12
CA ALA A 287 5.49 29.73 6.98
C ALA A 287 6.74 30.20 6.20
N ALA A 288 7.13 29.46 5.16
CA ALA A 288 8.22 29.80 4.26
C ALA A 288 7.79 30.64 3.03
N GLY A 289 6.56 31.17 3.01
CA GLY A 289 6.05 32.01 1.91
C GLY A 289 5.73 31.25 0.61
N ARG A 290 5.65 29.92 0.65
CA ARG A 290 5.28 29.08 -0.51
C ARG A 290 3.79 28.74 -0.49
N GLU A 291 3.19 28.59 -1.67
CA GLU A 291 1.77 28.21 -1.78
C GLU A 291 1.58 26.74 -1.31
N PRO A 292 0.68 26.49 -0.33
CA PRO A 292 0.56 25.15 0.27
C PRO A 292 -0.05 24.08 -0.64
N LEU A 293 -0.97 24.45 -1.53
CA LEU A 293 -1.61 23.52 -2.46
C LEU A 293 -0.83 23.35 -3.78
N ARG A 294 0.42 23.86 -3.89
CA ARG A 294 1.12 23.94 -5.18
C ARG A 294 1.27 22.60 -5.86
N ASN A 295 1.62 21.57 -5.09
CA ASN A 295 1.79 20.21 -5.60
C ASN A 295 0.45 19.61 -6.01
N VAL A 296 -0.61 19.87 -5.25
CA VAL A 296 -1.97 19.39 -5.57
C VAL A 296 -2.48 20.02 -6.86
N ARG A 297 -2.39 21.35 -6.98
CA ARG A 297 -2.81 22.10 -8.16
C ARG A 297 -2.02 21.65 -9.39
N HIS A 298 -0.70 21.59 -9.28
CA HIS A 298 0.15 21.16 -10.38
C HIS A 298 -0.15 19.72 -10.82
N ALA A 299 -0.25 18.79 -9.87
CA ALA A 299 -0.53 17.38 -10.16
C ALA A 299 -1.88 17.21 -10.88
N VAL A 300 -2.94 17.80 -10.33
CA VAL A 300 -4.30 17.59 -10.81
C VAL A 300 -4.56 18.39 -12.09
N LEU A 301 -4.21 19.68 -12.12
CA LEU A 301 -4.56 20.56 -13.24
C LEU A 301 -3.65 20.36 -14.46
N GLU A 302 -2.40 19.92 -14.28
CA GLU A 302 -1.39 19.91 -15.34
C GLU A 302 -0.72 18.56 -15.59
N ARG A 303 -0.90 17.58 -14.70
CA ARG A 303 -0.14 16.31 -14.73
C ARG A 303 -1.00 15.06 -14.71
N GLY A 304 -2.31 15.20 -14.91
CA GLY A 304 -3.23 14.08 -15.14
C GLY A 304 -3.60 13.29 -13.89
N PHE A 305 -3.32 13.82 -12.69
CA PHE A 305 -3.75 13.20 -11.45
C PHE A 305 -5.26 13.38 -11.25
N VAL A 306 -5.91 12.35 -10.74
CA VAL A 306 -7.37 12.28 -10.63
C VAL A 306 -7.90 12.59 -9.24
N GLY A 307 -7.05 12.67 -8.22
CA GLY A 307 -7.49 12.86 -6.84
C GLY A 307 -6.35 13.14 -5.88
N VAL A 308 -6.70 13.30 -4.60
CA VAL A 308 -5.75 13.58 -3.51
C VAL A 308 -5.73 12.44 -2.49
N LYS A 309 -4.54 11.99 -2.09
CA LYS A 309 -4.33 11.00 -1.03
C LYS A 309 -3.98 11.69 0.28
N LEU A 310 -4.69 11.34 1.34
CA LEU A 310 -4.39 11.71 2.72
C LEU A 310 -3.98 10.49 3.54
N TYR A 311 -3.07 10.71 4.50
CA TYR A 311 -2.60 9.69 5.43
C TYR A 311 -2.72 10.18 6.88
N PRO A 312 -3.94 10.24 7.45
CA PRO A 312 -4.18 10.74 8.82
C PRO A 312 -3.29 10.11 9.92
N PRO A 313 -2.95 8.80 9.87
CA PRO A 313 -2.03 8.23 10.86
C PRO A 313 -0.68 8.94 10.95
N MET A 314 -0.29 9.72 9.95
CA MET A 314 0.88 10.59 10.06
C MET A 314 0.76 11.70 11.12
N GLY A 315 -0.30 11.77 11.90
CA GLY A 315 -0.36 12.65 13.08
C GLY A 315 -1.34 13.79 12.95
N PHE A 316 -2.36 13.66 12.10
CA PHE A 316 -3.45 14.61 11.97
C PHE A 316 -4.79 13.90 11.81
N ARG A 317 -5.84 14.44 12.42
CA ARG A 317 -7.24 14.06 12.16
C ARG A 317 -7.74 14.79 10.92
N PRO A 318 -8.79 14.31 10.23
CA PRO A 318 -9.49 15.05 9.18
C PRO A 318 -9.92 16.45 9.60
N ILE A 319 -10.25 16.63 10.89
CA ILE A 319 -10.51 17.91 11.53
C ILE A 319 -10.41 17.79 13.05
N GLY A 320 -10.37 18.92 13.77
CA GLY A 320 -10.39 18.94 15.24
C GLY A 320 -8.99 18.65 15.80
N ASN A 321 -7.99 19.28 15.20
CA ASN A 321 -6.59 19.02 15.51
C ASN A 321 -6.06 19.87 16.66
N ASP A 322 -6.89 20.62 17.40
CA ASP A 322 -6.45 21.47 18.52
C ASP A 322 -5.58 20.72 19.55
N GLU A 323 -5.87 19.45 19.79
CA GLU A 323 -5.12 18.56 20.71
C GLU A 323 -3.88 17.93 20.06
N THR A 324 -3.68 18.12 18.75
CA THR A 324 -2.51 17.61 18.03
C THR A 324 -1.28 18.37 18.49
N THR A 325 -0.64 17.81 19.51
CA THR A 325 0.56 18.41 20.10
C THR A 325 1.77 18.23 19.21
N GLY A 326 1.90 17.15 18.42
CA GLY A 326 3.10 16.94 17.61
C GLY A 326 4.40 17.00 18.41
N ASN A 327 4.37 16.62 19.70
CA ASN A 327 5.52 16.75 20.61
C ASN A 327 6.75 15.92 20.19
N TRP A 328 6.56 14.95 19.29
CA TRP A 328 7.63 14.14 18.70
C TRP A 328 8.27 14.78 17.47
N LEU A 329 7.71 15.88 16.93
CA LEU A 329 8.24 16.55 15.76
C LEU A 329 9.42 17.46 16.13
N PRO A 330 10.55 17.37 15.40
CA PRO A 330 11.54 18.43 15.46
C PRO A 330 10.94 19.72 14.87
N ASP A 331 11.24 20.85 15.53
CA ASP A 331 10.83 22.19 15.10
C ASP A 331 9.32 22.34 14.86
N ARG A 332 8.54 21.94 15.86
CA ARG A 332 7.08 22.05 15.85
C ARG A 332 6.61 23.51 15.64
N PRO A 333 5.77 23.79 14.62
CA PRO A 333 5.10 25.09 14.51
C PRO A 333 4.22 25.43 15.72
N ALA A 334 4.22 26.69 16.16
CA ALA A 334 3.21 27.18 17.12
C ALA A 334 1.80 27.04 16.54
N ASP A 335 0.81 26.73 17.39
CA ASP A 335 -0.59 26.50 17.01
C ASP A 335 -0.78 25.45 15.90
N LEU A 336 0.05 24.40 15.94
CA LEU A 336 0.10 23.37 14.89
C LEU A 336 -1.28 22.84 14.52
N GLY A 337 -2.09 22.47 15.51
CA GLY A 337 -3.44 21.93 15.33
C GLY A 337 -4.34 22.80 14.47
N ARG A 338 -4.51 24.07 14.86
CA ARG A 338 -5.33 25.04 14.12
C ARG A 338 -4.80 25.29 12.71
N LYS A 339 -3.48 25.30 12.53
CA LYS A 339 -2.86 25.48 11.22
C LYS A 339 -3.10 24.26 10.33
N ILE A 340 -3.04 23.04 10.87
CA ILE A 340 -3.41 21.80 10.17
C ILE A 340 -4.88 21.89 9.71
N ASP A 341 -5.81 22.24 10.61
CA ASP A 341 -7.23 22.37 10.28
C ASP A 341 -7.49 23.42 9.20
N ALA A 342 -6.75 24.54 9.20
CA ALA A 342 -6.85 25.56 8.17
C ALA A 342 -6.38 25.05 6.80
N GLU A 343 -5.25 24.34 6.72
CA GLU A 343 -4.76 23.79 5.44
C GLU A 343 -5.64 22.64 4.92
N LEU A 344 -6.16 21.78 5.80
CA LEU A 344 -7.12 20.73 5.43
C LEU A 344 -8.44 21.34 4.94
N GLY A 345 -8.97 22.35 5.63
CA GLY A 345 -10.17 23.07 5.19
C GLY A 345 -9.99 23.72 3.82
N ALA A 346 -8.82 24.32 3.57
CA ALA A 346 -8.48 24.88 2.26
C ALA A 346 -8.41 23.81 1.16
N LEU A 347 -7.84 22.63 1.46
CA LEU A 347 -7.84 21.49 0.55
C LEU A 347 -9.27 21.03 0.24
N TYR A 348 -10.11 20.81 1.25
CA TYR A 348 -11.48 20.31 1.05
C TYR A 348 -12.31 21.25 0.19
N ALA A 349 -12.26 22.56 0.48
CA ALA A 349 -12.94 23.56 -0.32
C ALA A 349 -12.44 23.58 -1.78
N TRP A 350 -11.13 23.43 -1.97
CA TRP A 350 -10.53 23.36 -3.30
C TRP A 350 -10.99 22.11 -4.07
N CYS A 351 -11.02 20.94 -3.41
CA CYS A 351 -11.47 19.68 -3.98
C CYS A 351 -12.93 19.76 -4.45
N VAL A 352 -13.84 20.30 -3.62
CA VAL A 352 -15.24 20.51 -4.00
C VAL A 352 -15.35 21.46 -5.19
N ALA A 353 -14.64 22.59 -5.16
CA ALA A 353 -14.70 23.58 -6.24
C ALA A 353 -14.17 23.05 -7.60
N HIS A 354 -13.23 22.11 -7.58
CA HIS A 354 -12.58 21.54 -8.78
C HIS A 354 -13.06 20.13 -9.13
N ASP A 355 -14.06 19.63 -8.40
CA ASP A 355 -14.62 18.29 -8.56
C ASP A 355 -13.53 17.20 -8.43
N VAL A 356 -12.75 17.23 -7.35
CA VAL A 356 -11.62 16.32 -7.12
C VAL A 356 -11.93 15.40 -5.93
N PRO A 357 -11.89 14.07 -6.09
CA PRO A 357 -12.07 13.14 -4.99
C PRO A 357 -10.86 13.08 -4.05
N ILE A 358 -11.12 12.68 -2.81
CA ILE A 358 -10.10 12.40 -1.79
C ILE A 358 -10.15 10.92 -1.44
N THR A 359 -8.99 10.26 -1.44
CA THR A 359 -8.79 8.97 -0.80
C THR A 359 -8.03 9.19 0.50
N ALA A 360 -8.58 8.73 1.62
CA ALA A 360 -7.93 8.81 2.92
C ALA A 360 -7.64 7.40 3.43
N HIS A 361 -6.43 7.22 3.97
CA HIS A 361 -6.11 6.02 4.71
C HIS A 361 -6.96 5.94 5.99
N ALA A 362 -7.66 4.83 6.22
CA ALA A 362 -8.75 4.77 7.19
C ALA A 362 -8.82 3.44 7.99
N ASN A 363 -7.66 2.80 8.20
CA ASN A 363 -7.46 1.74 9.20
C ASN A 363 -6.35 2.14 10.20
N ARG A 364 -6.28 1.43 11.34
CA ARG A 364 -5.30 1.72 12.39
C ARG A 364 -3.93 1.22 11.97
N SER A 365 -3.14 2.10 11.36
CA SER A 365 -1.85 1.75 10.76
C SER A 365 -0.68 2.59 11.29
N MET A 366 0.37 2.73 10.47
CA MET A 366 1.60 3.49 10.67
C MET A 366 1.38 4.89 11.28
N GLY A 367 1.41 4.98 12.60
CA GLY A 367 1.33 6.25 13.34
C GLY A 367 2.65 7.02 13.36
N ALA A 368 2.70 8.30 12.96
CA ALA A 368 3.92 9.11 13.07
C ALA A 368 4.40 9.32 14.52
N GLY A 369 3.47 9.30 15.47
CA GLY A 369 3.72 9.45 16.90
C GLY A 369 2.85 8.49 17.74
N PRO A 370 3.01 8.51 19.08
CA PRO A 370 2.12 7.79 19.98
C PRO A 370 0.64 8.11 19.68
N ASP A 371 -0.19 7.08 19.63
CA ASP A 371 -1.66 7.12 19.45
C ASP A 371 -2.18 7.77 18.15
N THR A 372 -1.28 8.27 17.29
CA THR A 372 -1.67 8.89 16.01
C THR A 372 -2.29 7.92 15.01
N ALA A 373 -2.08 6.62 15.17
CA ALA A 373 -2.73 5.59 14.36
C ALA A 373 -4.27 5.67 14.45
N GLU A 374 -4.81 6.12 15.59
CA GLU A 374 -6.25 6.29 15.80
C GLU A 374 -6.83 7.45 14.99
N HIS A 375 -6.01 8.37 14.47
CA HIS A 375 -6.51 9.49 13.66
C HIS A 375 -7.13 9.06 12.32
N ALA A 376 -6.98 7.78 11.95
CA ALA A 376 -7.68 7.16 10.83
C ALA A 376 -9.14 6.77 11.13
N ASP A 377 -9.62 6.95 12.36
CA ASP A 377 -11.00 6.62 12.73
C ASP A 377 -12.00 7.35 11.80
N PRO A 378 -12.93 6.63 11.16
CA PRO A 378 -13.91 7.22 10.24
C PRO A 378 -14.78 8.30 10.91
N ASP A 379 -15.01 8.22 12.22
CA ASP A 379 -15.87 9.14 12.96
C ASP A 379 -15.39 10.60 12.82
N TYR A 380 -14.08 10.82 12.75
CA TYR A 380 -13.51 12.16 12.57
C TYR A 380 -13.90 12.84 11.26
N TRP A 381 -14.34 12.07 10.25
CA TRP A 381 -14.82 12.64 8.99
C TRP A 381 -16.24 13.19 9.08
N LYS A 382 -17.08 12.75 10.02
CA LYS A 382 -18.48 13.22 10.14
C LYS A 382 -18.56 14.73 10.29
N ALA A 383 -17.71 15.31 11.15
CA ALA A 383 -17.65 16.76 11.36
C ALA A 383 -17.18 17.56 10.12
N VAL A 384 -16.49 16.91 9.17
CA VAL A 384 -16.17 17.51 7.87
C VAL A 384 -17.39 17.42 6.95
N LEU A 385 -18.02 16.25 6.87
CA LEU A 385 -19.13 15.94 5.97
C LEU A 385 -20.44 16.65 6.36
N ASP A 386 -20.64 16.96 7.63
CA ASP A 386 -21.79 17.72 8.13
C ASP A 386 -21.79 19.20 7.70
N ARG A 387 -20.68 19.68 7.14
CA ARG A 387 -20.56 21.07 6.67
C ARG A 387 -21.28 21.21 5.33
N PRO A 388 -22.33 22.04 5.21
CA PRO A 388 -23.08 22.17 3.95
C PRO A 388 -22.22 22.61 2.76
N ALA A 389 -21.20 23.42 3.00
CA ALA A 389 -20.24 23.85 1.97
C ALA A 389 -19.39 22.71 1.40
N LEU A 390 -19.33 21.56 2.09
CA LEU A 390 -18.56 20.37 1.71
C LEU A 390 -19.45 19.20 1.28
N ALA A 391 -20.75 19.40 1.10
CA ALA A 391 -21.69 18.34 0.70
C ALA A 391 -21.35 17.66 -0.64
N GLY A 392 -20.58 18.34 -1.50
CA GLY A 392 -20.07 17.79 -2.77
C GLY A 392 -18.75 17.00 -2.65
N LEU A 393 -18.19 16.85 -1.45
CA LEU A 393 -16.92 16.15 -1.26
C LEU A 393 -17.10 14.64 -1.51
N ARG A 394 -16.27 14.08 -2.38
CA ARG A 394 -16.18 12.63 -2.62
C ARG A 394 -15.01 12.08 -1.84
N LEU A 395 -15.28 11.13 -0.96
CA LEU A 395 -14.33 10.58 0.00
C LEU A 395 -14.32 9.06 -0.10
N ASN A 396 -13.15 8.49 -0.34
CA ASN A 396 -12.87 7.07 -0.19
C ASN A 396 -12.11 6.84 1.12
N LEU A 397 -12.64 6.00 1.98
CA LEU A 397 -12.00 5.52 3.21
C LEU A 397 -11.38 4.15 2.95
N ALA A 398 -10.05 4.12 2.87
CA ALA A 398 -9.31 2.95 2.43
C ALA A 398 -9.06 1.92 3.54
N HIS A 399 -8.79 0.67 3.12
CA HIS A 399 -8.44 -0.48 3.96
C HIS A 399 -9.55 -0.98 4.89
N TYR A 400 -10.76 -1.06 4.37
CA TYR A 400 -11.89 -1.60 5.13
C TYR A 400 -12.07 -3.10 4.90
N GLY A 401 -12.72 -3.75 5.87
CA GLY A 401 -13.12 -5.15 5.78
C GLY A 401 -12.29 -6.10 6.63
N GLY A 402 -11.33 -5.61 7.41
CA GLY A 402 -10.59 -6.42 8.40
C GLY A 402 -11.40 -6.67 9.68
N PHE A 403 -12.25 -5.72 10.09
CA PHE A 403 -13.02 -5.75 11.34
C PHE A 403 -12.12 -5.94 12.57
N ASP A 404 -10.94 -5.33 12.57
CA ASP A 404 -9.96 -5.44 13.65
C ASP A 404 -10.00 -4.23 14.61
N GLU A 405 -10.60 -3.13 14.17
CA GLU A 405 -10.62 -1.85 14.85
C GLU A 405 -11.96 -1.60 15.56
N THR A 406 -11.91 -1.55 16.88
CA THR A 406 -13.03 -1.05 17.70
C THR A 406 -12.90 0.47 17.88
N GLY A 407 -14.02 1.18 17.78
CA GLY A 407 -14.10 2.62 18.06
C GLY A 407 -13.45 2.99 19.40
N SER A 408 -12.75 4.12 19.44
CA SER A 408 -12.21 4.64 20.68
C SER A 408 -13.35 5.19 21.55
N PRO A 409 -13.35 5.00 22.88
CA PRO A 409 -14.26 5.71 23.78
C PRO A 409 -14.18 7.24 23.67
N ALA A 410 -13.08 7.76 23.09
CA ALA A 410 -12.85 9.17 22.82
C ALA A 410 -13.32 9.64 21.41
N ALA A 411 -13.67 8.71 20.51
CA ALA A 411 -14.42 9.05 19.30
C ALA A 411 -15.83 9.46 19.72
N LEU A 412 -16.42 10.45 19.05
CA LEU A 412 -17.65 11.09 19.48
C LEU A 412 -18.86 10.19 19.15
N GLY A 413 -19.02 9.10 19.91
CA GLY A 413 -20.27 8.35 20.01
C GLY A 413 -20.29 6.91 19.44
N SER A 414 -19.18 6.31 19.01
CA SER A 414 -19.21 4.90 18.57
C SER A 414 -18.80 3.93 19.69
N SER A 415 -19.67 2.96 19.97
CA SER A 415 -19.37 1.79 20.82
C SER A 415 -19.20 0.50 19.99
N GLY A 416 -19.05 0.66 18.66
CA GLY A 416 -18.94 -0.42 17.68
C GLY A 416 -17.64 -0.36 16.88
N ASP A 417 -17.49 -1.34 15.97
CA ASP A 417 -16.33 -1.45 15.10
C ASP A 417 -16.29 -0.29 14.08
N TRP A 418 -15.10 0.07 13.58
CA TRP A 418 -14.93 1.13 12.60
C TRP A 418 -15.76 0.88 11.32
N GLU A 419 -15.89 -0.37 10.90
CA GLU A 419 -16.75 -0.80 9.79
C GLU A 419 -18.23 -0.47 10.02
N GLU A 420 -18.75 -0.57 11.26
CA GLU A 420 -20.13 -0.19 11.56
C GLU A 420 -20.31 1.32 11.44
N THR A 421 -19.32 2.08 11.93
CA THR A 421 -19.32 3.55 11.80
C THR A 421 -19.31 3.97 10.32
N LEU A 422 -18.52 3.30 9.49
CA LEU A 422 -18.55 3.49 8.04
C LEU A 422 -19.91 3.13 7.44
N GLY A 423 -20.51 2.00 7.86
CA GLY A 423 -21.83 1.58 7.40
C GLY A 423 -22.90 2.65 7.62
N ASP A 424 -22.92 3.27 8.81
CA ASP A 424 -23.81 4.39 9.13
C ASP A 424 -23.52 5.63 8.28
N MET A 425 -22.24 5.92 8.05
CA MET A 425 -21.82 7.05 7.21
C MET A 425 -22.25 6.86 5.76
N ILE A 426 -22.16 5.66 5.20
CA ILE A 426 -22.61 5.35 3.83
C ILE A 426 -24.12 5.62 3.67
N GLY A 427 -24.92 5.31 4.70
CA GLY A 427 -26.35 5.61 4.71
C GLY A 427 -26.68 7.11 4.81
N SER A 428 -25.76 7.90 5.38
CA SER A 428 -25.99 9.32 5.72
C SER A 428 -25.37 10.30 4.72
N TYR A 429 -24.28 9.91 4.05
CA TYR A 429 -23.48 10.79 3.21
C TYR A 429 -23.28 10.20 1.81
N ALA A 430 -23.91 10.82 0.80
CA ALA A 430 -23.90 10.32 -0.57
C ALA A 430 -22.49 10.20 -1.20
N GLY A 431 -21.53 11.00 -0.73
CA GLY A 431 -20.16 11.07 -1.25
C GLY A 431 -19.16 10.11 -0.61
N VAL A 432 -19.57 9.23 0.30
CA VAL A 432 -18.67 8.31 1.03
C VAL A 432 -18.60 6.94 0.35
N TYR A 433 -17.38 6.51 0.08
CA TYR A 433 -16.98 5.23 -0.50
C TYR A 433 -15.91 4.58 0.39
N PHE A 434 -15.64 3.30 0.14
CA PHE A 434 -14.56 2.59 0.81
C PHE A 434 -13.92 1.55 -0.12
N ASP A 435 -12.66 1.23 0.13
CA ASP A 435 -11.93 0.20 -0.62
C ASP A 435 -11.45 -0.97 0.24
N LEU A 436 -11.29 -2.12 -0.42
CA LEU A 436 -10.79 -3.37 0.14
C LEU A 436 -9.26 -3.49 0.02
N GLY A 437 -8.51 -2.39 0.08
CA GLY A 437 -7.04 -2.41 0.00
C GLY A 437 -6.42 -3.22 1.14
N TYR A 438 -5.48 -4.12 0.83
CA TYR A 438 -4.85 -5.02 1.82
C TYR A 438 -5.85 -5.97 2.51
N TRP A 439 -6.86 -6.49 1.81
CA TRP A 439 -7.85 -7.44 2.36
C TRP A 439 -7.36 -8.90 2.37
N THR A 440 -6.15 -9.10 2.87
CA THR A 440 -5.41 -10.37 2.75
C THR A 440 -6.09 -11.52 3.49
N GLU A 441 -6.73 -11.22 4.61
CA GLU A 441 -7.46 -12.14 5.48
C GLU A 441 -8.64 -12.78 4.77
N ALA A 442 -9.28 -12.05 3.84
CA ALA A 442 -10.32 -12.58 2.99
C ALA A 442 -9.77 -13.17 1.70
N SER A 443 -8.69 -12.62 1.14
CA SER A 443 -8.17 -13.10 -0.16
C SER A 443 -7.46 -14.46 -0.05
N ASP A 444 -6.88 -14.78 1.11
CA ASP A 444 -6.19 -16.04 1.37
C ASP A 444 -7.11 -17.01 2.12
N PRO A 445 -7.62 -18.07 1.46
CA PRO A 445 -8.53 -19.03 2.10
C PRO A 445 -7.87 -19.85 3.22
N THR A 446 -6.54 -19.80 3.33
CA THR A 446 -5.79 -20.43 4.42
C THR A 446 -5.60 -19.52 5.63
N SER A 447 -5.99 -18.25 5.52
CA SER A 447 -6.02 -17.31 6.64
C SER A 447 -6.93 -17.85 7.75
N PRO A 448 -6.47 -17.89 9.02
CA PRO A 448 -7.32 -18.29 10.14
C PRO A 448 -8.45 -17.30 10.40
N ASP A 449 -8.34 -16.06 9.90
CA ASP A 449 -9.37 -15.02 10.03
C ASP A 449 -10.38 -15.01 8.88
N HIS A 450 -10.19 -15.82 7.82
CA HIS A 450 -11.02 -15.84 6.61
C HIS A 450 -12.51 -15.96 6.93
N ALA A 451 -12.91 -16.99 7.66
CA ALA A 451 -14.32 -17.24 7.98
C ALA A 451 -14.96 -16.10 8.77
N ARG A 452 -14.20 -15.50 9.71
CA ARG A 452 -14.66 -14.35 10.51
C ARG A 452 -14.89 -13.14 9.61
N VAL A 453 -13.91 -12.78 8.79
CA VAL A 453 -13.95 -11.61 7.93
C VAL A 453 -15.09 -11.70 6.90
N ILE A 454 -15.25 -12.86 6.24
CA ILE A 454 -16.35 -13.08 5.30
C ILE A 454 -17.71 -12.91 6.00
N GLU A 455 -17.88 -13.50 7.18
CA GLU A 455 -19.15 -13.40 7.91
C GLU A 455 -19.44 -11.97 8.38
N ARG A 456 -18.43 -11.25 8.88
CA ARG A 456 -18.59 -9.84 9.27
C ARG A 456 -18.91 -8.95 8.06
N THR A 457 -18.31 -9.24 6.91
CA THR A 457 -18.61 -8.53 5.65
C THR A 457 -20.04 -8.77 5.20
N ARG A 458 -20.53 -10.02 5.29
CA ARG A 458 -21.94 -10.34 5.00
C ARG A 458 -22.89 -9.54 5.89
N GLN A 459 -22.61 -9.49 7.19
CA GLN A 459 -23.43 -8.73 8.14
C GLN A 459 -23.43 -7.23 7.86
N LEU A 460 -22.28 -6.64 7.47
CA LEU A 460 -22.20 -5.24 7.04
C LEU A 460 -23.09 -4.99 5.82
N ILE A 461 -23.02 -5.86 4.81
CA ILE A 461 -23.84 -5.77 3.59
C ILE A 461 -25.33 -5.87 3.93
N ASP A 462 -25.72 -6.81 4.79
CA ASP A 462 -27.12 -7.04 5.17
C ASP A 462 -27.70 -5.86 5.95
N ARG A 463 -26.90 -5.22 6.82
CA ARG A 463 -27.34 -4.06 7.62
C ARG A 463 -27.36 -2.75 6.84
N HIS A 464 -26.49 -2.60 5.84
CA HIS A 464 -26.32 -1.36 5.10
C HIS A 464 -26.53 -1.60 3.59
N PRO A 465 -27.76 -1.43 3.06
CA PRO A 465 -28.11 -1.76 1.67
C PRO A 465 -27.25 -1.07 0.59
N LEU A 466 -26.67 0.10 0.91
CA LEU A 466 -25.79 0.86 0.01
C LEU A 466 -24.32 0.41 0.05
N ALA A 467 -23.93 -0.50 0.95
CA ALA A 467 -22.53 -0.91 1.12
C ALA A 467 -21.93 -1.42 -0.19
N LEU A 468 -22.62 -2.31 -0.90
CA LEU A 468 -22.15 -2.84 -2.19
C LEU A 468 -22.11 -1.81 -3.32
N GLU A 469 -22.80 -0.67 -3.20
CA GLU A 469 -22.75 0.42 -4.17
C GLU A 469 -21.66 1.45 -3.84
N ARG A 470 -20.97 1.29 -2.70
CA ARG A 470 -19.91 2.17 -2.20
C ARG A 470 -18.60 1.44 -1.93
N MET A 471 -18.61 0.11 -1.91
CA MET A 471 -17.46 -0.77 -1.83
C MET A 471 -16.70 -0.78 -3.16
N MET A 472 -15.37 -0.70 -3.11
CA MET A 472 -14.51 -0.69 -4.29
C MET A 472 -13.34 -1.66 -4.12
N TYR A 473 -12.92 -2.29 -5.21
CA TYR A 473 -11.69 -3.08 -5.22
C TYR A 473 -10.45 -2.17 -5.15
N GLY A 474 -9.56 -2.48 -4.23
CA GLY A 474 -8.22 -1.90 -4.12
C GLY A 474 -7.23 -2.97 -3.72
N SER A 475 -6.01 -2.92 -4.24
CA SER A 475 -4.98 -3.92 -3.92
C SER A 475 -4.08 -3.54 -2.75
N ASP A 476 -3.82 -2.25 -2.59
CA ASP A 476 -2.69 -1.72 -1.85
C ASP A 476 -1.35 -2.31 -2.33
N TRP A 477 -1.24 -2.57 -3.63
CA TRP A 477 -0.05 -3.19 -4.22
C TRP A 477 1.20 -2.33 -4.03
N SER A 478 2.34 -3.00 -4.02
CA SER A 478 3.59 -2.69 -3.34
C SER A 478 3.56 -3.06 -1.85
N MET A 479 2.57 -2.64 -1.06
CA MET A 479 2.52 -2.98 0.38
C MET A 479 2.21 -4.45 0.60
N ILE A 480 1.16 -4.98 -0.03
CA ILE A 480 0.86 -6.43 0.03
C ILE A 480 1.99 -7.28 -0.55
N GLY A 481 2.95 -6.72 -1.30
CA GLY A 481 4.13 -7.44 -1.78
C GLY A 481 5.01 -8.06 -0.68
N ARG A 482 4.83 -7.62 0.58
CA ARG A 482 5.42 -8.25 1.77
C ARG A 482 4.77 -9.58 2.13
N GLU A 483 3.55 -9.83 1.67
CA GLU A 483 2.86 -11.10 1.88
C GLU A 483 3.25 -12.11 0.81
N PRO A 484 3.57 -13.37 1.17
CA PRO A 484 3.94 -14.35 0.16
C PRO A 484 2.83 -14.68 -0.85
N SER A 485 1.57 -14.52 -0.43
CA SER A 485 0.37 -14.77 -1.26
C SER A 485 0.02 -13.65 -2.23
N HIS A 486 0.72 -12.50 -2.20
CA HIS A 486 0.34 -11.30 -2.96
C HIS A 486 0.07 -11.56 -4.44
N LYS A 487 0.84 -12.45 -5.11
CA LYS A 487 0.64 -12.74 -6.53
C LYS A 487 -0.76 -13.25 -6.86
N GLY A 488 -1.41 -13.93 -5.91
CA GLY A 488 -2.77 -14.46 -6.05
C GLY A 488 -3.85 -13.54 -5.47
N TYR A 489 -3.50 -12.33 -5.02
CA TYR A 489 -4.41 -11.46 -4.26
C TYR A 489 -5.69 -11.11 -5.04
N LEU A 490 -5.59 -10.66 -6.29
CA LEU A 490 -6.77 -10.34 -7.12
C LEU A 490 -7.72 -11.54 -7.21
N ALA A 491 -7.20 -12.71 -7.61
CA ALA A 491 -8.00 -13.93 -7.73
C ALA A 491 -8.59 -14.38 -6.38
N GLY A 492 -7.87 -14.12 -5.28
CA GLY A 492 -8.35 -14.34 -3.92
C GLY A 492 -9.56 -13.46 -3.59
N VAL A 493 -9.45 -12.15 -3.82
CA VAL A 493 -10.56 -11.21 -3.60
C VAL A 493 -11.76 -11.53 -4.48
N GLU A 494 -11.54 -11.84 -5.76
CA GLU A 494 -12.62 -12.24 -6.69
C GLU A 494 -13.35 -13.51 -6.19
N ARG A 495 -12.60 -14.50 -5.70
CA ARG A 495 -13.18 -15.72 -5.11
C ARG A 495 -14.00 -15.40 -3.87
N SER A 496 -13.51 -14.53 -3.00
CA SER A 496 -14.20 -14.17 -1.77
C SER A 496 -15.48 -13.38 -2.04
N LEU A 497 -15.47 -12.49 -3.04
CA LEU A 497 -16.67 -11.76 -3.47
C LEU A 497 -17.68 -12.67 -4.19
N SER A 498 -17.25 -13.43 -5.19
CA SER A 498 -18.16 -14.21 -6.04
C SER A 498 -18.56 -15.56 -5.45
N GLY A 499 -17.65 -16.21 -4.72
CA GLY A 499 -17.85 -17.52 -4.11
C GLY A 499 -18.35 -17.40 -2.67
N ASP A 500 -17.52 -16.87 -1.78
CA ASP A 500 -17.81 -16.89 -0.34
C ASP A 500 -18.97 -15.96 0.04
N LEU A 501 -19.01 -14.75 -0.52
CA LEU A 501 -20.13 -13.81 -0.36
C LEU A 501 -21.26 -14.04 -1.37
N ALA A 502 -21.04 -14.90 -2.37
CA ALA A 502 -22.03 -15.24 -3.40
C ALA A 502 -22.63 -14.02 -4.12
N LEU A 503 -21.82 -12.98 -4.37
CA LEU A 503 -22.30 -11.76 -5.03
C LEU A 503 -22.76 -12.05 -6.46
N ALA A 504 -23.93 -11.51 -6.82
CA ALA A 504 -24.42 -11.57 -8.20
C ALA A 504 -23.45 -10.83 -9.15
N PRO A 505 -23.34 -11.26 -10.43
CA PRO A 505 -22.38 -10.69 -11.37
C PRO A 505 -22.45 -9.16 -11.53
N ASP A 506 -23.63 -8.56 -11.44
CA ASP A 506 -23.82 -7.11 -11.53
C ASP A 506 -23.24 -6.38 -10.29
N LYS A 507 -23.38 -6.96 -9.10
CA LYS A 507 -22.81 -6.43 -7.86
C LYS A 507 -21.30 -6.61 -7.83
N LEU A 508 -20.79 -7.74 -8.27
CA LEU A 508 -19.35 -7.97 -8.46
C LEU A 508 -18.76 -6.92 -9.41
N ALA A 509 -19.34 -6.72 -10.59
CA ALA A 509 -18.91 -5.69 -11.54
C ALA A 509 -19.03 -4.26 -10.96
N GLY A 510 -19.99 -4.04 -10.05
CA GLY A 510 -20.10 -2.84 -9.23
C GLY A 510 -18.82 -2.57 -8.43
N VAL A 511 -18.46 -3.51 -7.56
CA VAL A 511 -17.30 -3.44 -6.67
C VAL A 511 -15.98 -3.38 -7.45
N MET A 512 -15.85 -4.16 -8.52
CA MET A 512 -14.61 -4.27 -9.28
C MET A 512 -14.34 -3.09 -10.21
N GLY A 513 -15.27 -2.15 -10.41
CA GLY A 513 -14.99 -0.99 -11.25
C GLY A 513 -16.02 0.13 -11.29
N ARG A 514 -17.32 -0.18 -11.44
CA ARG A 514 -18.34 0.87 -11.63
C ARG A 514 -18.42 1.84 -10.44
N ASN A 515 -18.34 1.35 -9.21
CA ASN A 515 -18.34 2.21 -8.03
C ASN A 515 -17.12 3.15 -8.01
N ALA A 516 -15.94 2.65 -8.43
CA ALA A 516 -14.74 3.45 -8.58
C ALA A 516 -14.91 4.54 -9.66
N MET A 517 -15.56 4.26 -10.78
CA MET A 517 -15.84 5.28 -11.80
C MET A 517 -16.77 6.39 -11.29
N THR A 518 -17.78 6.04 -10.50
CA THR A 518 -18.67 7.03 -9.86
C THR A 518 -17.96 7.85 -8.79
N PHE A 519 -17.12 7.21 -7.97
CA PHE A 519 -16.27 7.89 -6.98
C PHE A 519 -15.27 8.83 -7.66
N LEU A 520 -14.64 8.39 -8.75
CA LEU A 520 -13.71 9.20 -9.53
C LEU A 520 -14.42 10.29 -10.33
N GLY A 521 -15.74 10.20 -10.55
CA GLY A 521 -16.53 11.19 -11.29
C GLY A 521 -16.26 11.13 -12.79
N LEU A 522 -15.96 9.94 -13.29
CA LEU A 522 -15.65 9.66 -14.70
C LEU A 522 -16.82 9.03 -15.45
N ASP A 523 -17.90 8.70 -14.74
CA ASP A 523 -19.16 8.17 -15.24
C ASP A 523 -20.15 9.26 -15.71
N ARG A 524 -19.78 10.54 -15.59
CA ARG A 524 -20.63 11.69 -15.90
C ARG A 524 -19.81 12.86 -16.43
N ALA A 525 -20.46 13.75 -17.20
CA ALA A 525 -19.85 15.00 -17.61
C ALA A 525 -19.60 15.92 -16.41
N GLY A 526 -18.50 16.69 -16.44
CA GLY A 526 -18.12 17.58 -15.36
C GLY A 526 -16.64 17.94 -15.39
N LYS A 527 -16.22 18.85 -14.49
CA LYS A 527 -14.86 19.40 -14.46
C LYS A 527 -13.79 18.31 -14.35
N GLN A 528 -14.08 17.24 -13.60
CA GLN A 528 -13.20 16.09 -13.43
C GLN A 528 -13.04 15.31 -14.74
N ARG A 529 -14.17 14.91 -15.35
CA ARG A 529 -14.21 14.20 -16.62
C ARG A 529 -13.48 14.99 -17.71
N ASP A 530 -13.76 16.28 -17.84
CA ASP A 530 -13.15 17.17 -18.83
C ASP A 530 -11.62 17.26 -18.65
N ARG A 531 -11.16 17.41 -17.40
CA ARG A 531 -9.72 17.49 -17.08
C ARG A 531 -9.00 16.17 -17.34
N VAL A 532 -9.62 15.05 -16.97
CA VAL A 532 -9.06 13.72 -17.19
C VAL A 532 -9.03 13.40 -18.69
N ALA A 533 -10.07 13.76 -19.45
CA ALA A 533 -10.08 13.66 -20.91
C ALA A 533 -9.01 14.53 -21.57
N ALA A 534 -8.80 15.76 -21.11
CA ALA A 534 -7.81 16.66 -21.68
C ALA A 534 -6.37 16.12 -21.59
N PHE A 535 -6.05 15.36 -20.53
CA PHE A 535 -4.73 14.78 -20.35
C PHE A 535 -4.62 13.35 -20.92
N HIS A 536 -5.61 12.50 -20.66
CA HIS A 536 -5.58 11.06 -20.96
C HIS A 536 -6.33 10.68 -22.23
N GLY A 537 -7.06 11.59 -22.88
CA GLY A 537 -7.94 11.27 -24.01
C GLY A 537 -7.23 10.71 -25.25
N ALA A 538 -5.92 10.93 -25.38
CA ALA A 538 -5.10 10.32 -26.43
C ALA A 538 -4.63 8.89 -26.09
N HIS A 539 -4.81 8.44 -24.86
CA HIS A 539 -4.43 7.10 -24.43
C HIS A 539 -5.36 6.06 -25.10
N PRO A 540 -4.83 4.96 -25.69
CA PRO A 540 -5.63 4.01 -26.46
C PRO A 540 -6.82 3.43 -25.69
N LEU A 541 -6.63 3.16 -24.40
CA LEU A 541 -7.69 2.59 -23.56
C LEU A 541 -8.71 3.61 -23.06
N TYR A 542 -8.45 4.92 -23.20
CA TYR A 542 -9.34 5.94 -22.64
C TYR A 542 -10.71 5.91 -23.32
N ALA A 543 -10.73 5.96 -24.66
CA ALA A 543 -11.95 5.91 -25.44
C ALA A 543 -12.68 4.57 -25.26
N GLU A 544 -11.95 3.45 -25.24
CA GLU A 544 -12.53 2.12 -25.03
C GLU A 544 -13.27 2.00 -23.69
N ILE A 545 -12.71 2.60 -22.62
CA ILE A 545 -13.28 2.47 -21.27
C ILE A 545 -14.43 3.45 -21.06
N PHE A 546 -14.33 4.66 -21.62
CA PHE A 546 -15.21 5.74 -21.21
C PHE A 546 -16.05 6.38 -22.31
N ASP A 547 -15.71 6.14 -23.57
CA ASP A 547 -16.51 6.54 -24.72
C ASP A 547 -16.88 5.29 -25.59
N PRO A 548 -17.44 4.21 -24.99
CA PRO A 548 -17.63 2.91 -25.64
C PRO A 548 -18.72 2.86 -26.71
#